data_AF-A0A0E3GQP1-F1
#
_entry.id   AF-A0A0E3GQP1-F1
#
_cell.length_a   1.000
_cell.length_b   1.000
_cell.length_c   1.000
_cell.angle_alpha   90.00
_cell.angle_beta   90.00
_cell.angle_gamma   90.00
#
_symmetry.space_group_name_H-M   'P 1'
#
loop_
_entity.id
_entity.type
_entity.pdbx_description
1 polymer ?
#
loop_
_entity_poly.entity_id
_entity_poly.type
_entity_poly.pdbx_seq_one_letter_code
_entity_poly.pdbx_strand_id
1 'polypeptide(L)'
;MIDEVDKSSNNQLFLSFLGMLRNKYLLRNMGKDYTFHSVILAGVHDVKTLKGKIRPDEEQKYNSPWNIASDFDVDMSFSSKEIVTMLDEYVENKGVKLDKEYFSERLYYYTSGYPFLVSKLCKIIDEKIMQEDRLVWDKDYMDLAVKEILRESNTNFDSVIKNIENNSELKKLVKKIILDNDEVTYIADNPVINIGIIYGIFKNENNKVKVNNRIYEQRIYNYMSSLIETSVNIGYYNQKSAYIKEDGTLDIRRILVKFSKFMKHEYSEKREAFLEADGRLLFLAFISPIINGTGFAFKEVQGGEEKRFDIVVTYNKKMYILELKRWNGQQYHQKGLIQLGEYLEQYELDEGYLLIFDFRKLNNELGKLKEATVTIGNRKKNIVEVYC
;
A
#
# COMPACT_ATOMS: atom_id res chain seq x y z
N MET A 1 -5.60 -20.57 -25.57
CA MET A 1 -5.26 -20.04 -24.24
C MET A 1 -6.47 -20.24 -23.34
N ILE A 2 -6.28 -20.65 -22.10
CA ILE A 2 -7.34 -20.81 -21.10
C ILE A 2 -6.91 -20.01 -19.88
N ASP A 3 -7.79 -19.14 -19.40
CA ASP A 3 -7.54 -18.25 -18.27
C ASP A 3 -8.26 -18.74 -17.00
N GLU A 4 -7.82 -18.26 -15.84
CA GLU A 4 -8.34 -18.61 -14.50
C GLU A 4 -8.43 -20.12 -14.22
N VAL A 5 -7.46 -20.90 -14.69
CA VAL A 5 -7.51 -22.38 -14.62
C VAL A 5 -7.47 -22.95 -13.21
N ASP A 6 -7.03 -22.15 -12.24
CA ASP A 6 -6.90 -22.47 -10.82
C ASP A 6 -8.08 -21.99 -9.96
N LYS A 7 -9.11 -21.40 -10.58
CA LYS A 7 -10.30 -20.87 -9.88
C LYS A 7 -11.22 -21.97 -9.35
N SER A 8 -11.15 -23.18 -9.91
CA SER A 8 -11.94 -24.31 -9.43
C SER A 8 -11.43 -24.74 -8.05
N SER A 9 -12.21 -24.50 -7.00
CA SER A 9 -11.93 -24.91 -5.62
C SER A 9 -11.69 -26.43 -5.47
N ASN A 10 -12.15 -27.21 -6.44
CA ASN A 10 -11.77 -28.61 -6.60
C ASN A 10 -10.71 -28.76 -7.71
N ASN A 11 -9.43 -28.66 -7.35
CA ASN A 11 -8.29 -28.82 -8.27
C ASN A 11 -8.28 -30.19 -8.97
N GLN A 12 -9.12 -31.15 -8.56
CA GLN A 12 -9.30 -32.41 -9.27
C GLN A 12 -9.79 -32.23 -10.71
N LEU A 13 -10.66 -31.25 -10.98
CA LEU A 13 -11.12 -30.97 -12.34
C LEU A 13 -9.97 -30.48 -13.22
N PHE A 14 -9.17 -29.54 -12.71
CA PHE A 14 -7.98 -29.05 -13.40
C PHE A 14 -6.93 -30.15 -13.61
N LEU A 15 -6.66 -30.99 -12.60
CA LEU A 15 -5.76 -32.13 -12.75
C LEU A 15 -6.26 -33.16 -13.76
N SER A 16 -7.58 -33.39 -13.81
CA SER A 16 -8.19 -34.29 -14.80
C SER A 16 -8.06 -33.72 -16.21
N PHE A 17 -8.25 -32.41 -16.36
CA PHE A 17 -8.02 -31.68 -17.60
C PHE A 17 -6.55 -31.77 -18.05
N LEU A 18 -5.57 -31.58 -17.16
CA LEU A 18 -4.15 -31.79 -17.46
C LEU A 18 -3.85 -33.25 -17.87
N GLY A 19 -4.48 -34.22 -17.20
CA GLY A 19 -4.39 -35.64 -17.56
C GLY A 19 -4.93 -35.91 -18.97
N MET A 20 -6.07 -35.32 -19.33
CA MET A 20 -6.64 -35.39 -20.67
C MET A 20 -5.68 -34.82 -21.72
N LEU A 21 -5.11 -33.63 -21.50
CA LEU A 21 -4.15 -33.01 -22.42
C LEU A 21 -2.91 -33.90 -22.64
N ARG A 22 -2.37 -34.49 -21.57
CA ARG A 22 -1.24 -35.42 -21.64
C ARG A 22 -1.60 -36.68 -22.45
N ASN A 23 -2.75 -37.27 -22.19
CA ASN A 23 -3.19 -38.47 -22.93
C ASN A 23 -3.34 -38.17 -24.42
N LYS A 24 -3.94 -37.03 -24.78
CA LYS A 24 -4.06 -36.59 -26.17
C LYS A 24 -2.71 -36.36 -26.84
N TYR A 25 -1.75 -35.75 -26.13
CA TYR A 25 -0.39 -35.55 -26.62
C TYR A 25 0.33 -36.88 -26.93
N LEU A 26 0.24 -37.86 -26.02
CA LEU A 26 0.83 -39.18 -26.22
C LEU A 26 0.17 -39.94 -27.38
N LEU A 27 -1.16 -39.92 -27.47
CA LEU A 27 -1.89 -40.58 -28.55
C LEU A 27 -1.60 -39.94 -29.92
N ARG A 28 -1.42 -38.62 -29.98
CA ARG A 28 -0.96 -37.92 -31.20
C ARG A 28 0.40 -38.43 -31.66
N ASN A 29 1.36 -38.59 -30.75
CA ASN A 29 2.69 -39.11 -31.10
C ASN A 29 2.65 -40.56 -31.61
N MET A 30 1.59 -41.31 -31.27
CA MET A 30 1.32 -42.65 -31.79
C MET A 30 0.48 -42.66 -33.08
N GLY A 31 0.09 -41.50 -33.61
CA GLY A 31 -0.79 -41.38 -34.78
C GLY A 31 -2.24 -41.81 -34.52
N LYS A 32 -2.67 -41.89 -33.25
CA LYS A 32 -3.98 -42.42 -32.83
C LYS A 32 -5.01 -41.35 -32.45
N ASP A 33 -4.59 -40.08 -32.34
CA ASP A 33 -5.47 -38.99 -31.95
C ASP A 33 -4.93 -37.63 -32.45
N TYR A 34 -5.76 -36.60 -32.37
CA TYR A 34 -5.40 -35.20 -32.63
C TYR A 34 -5.41 -34.40 -31.33
N THR A 35 -4.53 -33.40 -31.24
CA THR A 35 -4.46 -32.48 -30.10
C THR A 35 -3.97 -31.08 -30.53
N PHE A 36 -4.01 -30.13 -29.60
CA PHE A 36 -3.54 -28.77 -29.80
C PHE A 36 -2.04 -28.70 -30.11
N HIS A 37 -1.64 -27.73 -30.94
CA HIS A 37 -0.22 -27.45 -31.22
C HIS A 37 0.49 -26.86 -29.99
N SER A 38 -0.18 -25.93 -29.30
CA SER A 38 0.31 -25.31 -28.06
C SER A 38 -0.87 -24.99 -27.15
N VAL A 39 -0.68 -25.13 -25.84
CA VAL A 39 -1.68 -24.81 -24.82
C VAL A 39 -1.04 -23.85 -23.84
N ILE A 40 -1.66 -22.68 -23.66
CA ILE A 40 -1.28 -21.68 -22.66
C ILE A 40 -2.37 -21.69 -21.60
N LEU A 41 -1.96 -21.96 -20.35
CA LEU A 41 -2.83 -21.97 -19.17
C LEU A 41 -2.40 -20.80 -18.29
N ALA A 42 -3.33 -19.90 -17.99
CA ALA A 42 -3.10 -18.76 -17.10
C ALA A 42 -3.89 -18.95 -15.79
N GLY A 43 -3.22 -18.66 -14.67
CA GLY A 43 -3.74 -18.81 -13.33
C GLY A 43 -2.79 -18.17 -12.32
N VAL A 44 -3.25 -18.01 -11.07
CA VAL A 44 -2.45 -17.43 -9.98
C VAL A 44 -1.47 -18.47 -9.43
N HIS A 45 -1.92 -19.71 -9.28
CA HIS A 45 -1.14 -20.82 -8.76
C HIS A 45 -0.48 -21.62 -9.90
N ASP A 46 0.78 -22.01 -9.69
CA ASP A 46 1.44 -22.99 -10.54
C ASP A 46 0.92 -24.42 -10.25
N VAL A 47 1.23 -25.35 -11.17
CA VAL A 47 0.81 -26.76 -11.03
C VAL A 47 1.36 -27.41 -9.75
N LYS A 48 2.51 -26.94 -9.23
CA LYS A 48 3.13 -27.48 -8.01
C LYS A 48 2.33 -27.07 -6.77
N THR A 49 1.96 -25.80 -6.64
CA THR A 49 1.22 -25.25 -5.49
C THR A 49 -0.25 -25.68 -5.46
N LEU A 50 -0.86 -25.95 -6.62
CA LEU A 50 -2.23 -26.46 -6.71
C LEU A 50 -2.46 -27.79 -5.98
N LYS A 51 -1.44 -28.65 -5.87
CA LYS A 51 -1.58 -29.96 -5.20
C LYS A 51 -1.77 -29.88 -3.68
N GLY A 52 -1.27 -28.81 -3.04
CA GLY A 52 -1.33 -28.66 -1.58
C GLY A 52 -2.73 -28.47 -1.01
N LYS A 53 -3.73 -28.08 -1.83
CA LYS A 53 -5.11 -27.79 -1.38
C LYS A 53 -6.08 -28.97 -1.55
N ILE A 54 -5.62 -30.14 -2.01
CA ILE A 54 -6.52 -31.19 -2.52
C ILE A 54 -7.06 -32.10 -1.39
N ARG A 55 -6.31 -32.43 -0.33
CA ARG A 55 -6.80 -33.24 0.82
C ARG A 55 -5.99 -33.01 2.11
N PRO A 56 -6.61 -32.93 3.30
CA PRO A 56 -5.90 -32.82 4.59
C PRO A 56 -5.17 -34.11 5.05
N ASP A 57 -5.61 -35.30 4.64
CA ASP A 57 -5.28 -36.57 5.32
C ASP A 57 -4.62 -37.66 4.46
N GLU A 58 -4.08 -37.36 3.26
CA GLU A 58 -3.33 -38.36 2.46
C GLU A 58 -1.89 -37.89 2.19
N GLU A 59 -0.94 -38.81 2.34
CA GLU A 59 0.49 -38.61 2.09
C GLU A 59 0.74 -37.81 0.80
N GLN A 60 1.47 -36.70 0.93
CA GLN A 60 1.86 -35.82 -0.18
C GLN A 60 2.65 -36.61 -1.24
N LYS A 61 1.97 -37.14 -2.26
CA LYS A 61 2.63 -37.73 -3.43
C LYS A 61 3.17 -36.61 -4.33
N TYR A 62 4.44 -36.27 -4.15
CA TYR A 62 5.23 -35.28 -4.89
C TYR A 62 5.49 -35.58 -6.39
N ASN A 63 4.83 -36.59 -6.97
CA ASN A 63 5.09 -36.95 -8.37
C ASN A 63 4.14 -36.17 -9.30
N SER A 64 4.56 -34.99 -9.78
CA SER A 64 3.85 -34.29 -10.86
C SER A 64 4.22 -34.89 -12.22
N PRO A 65 3.25 -35.14 -13.12
CA PRO A 65 3.51 -35.44 -14.53
C PRO A 65 4.27 -34.32 -15.25
N TRP A 66 4.28 -33.12 -14.68
CA TRP A 66 4.84 -31.88 -15.21
C TRP A 66 6.05 -31.41 -14.40
N ASN A 67 6.93 -32.34 -14.00
CA ASN A 67 8.14 -32.04 -13.22
C ASN A 67 9.24 -31.33 -14.03
N ILE A 68 9.10 -31.25 -15.37
CA ILE A 68 9.98 -30.48 -16.25
C ILE A 68 9.15 -29.32 -16.80
N ALA A 69 9.12 -28.21 -16.08
CA ALA A 69 8.65 -26.94 -16.58
C ALA A 69 9.88 -26.10 -16.92
N SER A 70 9.90 -25.50 -18.11
CA SER A 70 10.85 -24.42 -18.40
C SER A 70 10.31 -23.16 -17.76
N ASP A 71 11.18 -22.41 -17.07
CA ASP A 71 10.79 -21.11 -16.54
C ASP A 71 10.48 -20.16 -17.71
N PHE A 72 9.41 -19.38 -17.55
CA PHE A 72 9.02 -18.33 -18.47
C PHE A 72 9.35 -16.99 -17.81
N ASP A 73 10.59 -16.54 -18.01
CA ASP A 73 11.15 -15.34 -17.38
C ASP A 73 10.78 -14.09 -18.17
N VAL A 74 9.52 -13.67 -18.04
CA VAL A 74 9.02 -12.41 -18.59
C VAL A 74 8.45 -11.58 -17.45
N ASP A 75 9.01 -10.38 -17.26
CA ASP A 75 8.39 -9.39 -16.37
C ASP A 75 7.11 -8.88 -17.02
N MET A 76 6.00 -9.14 -16.35
CA MET A 76 4.67 -8.72 -16.81
C MET A 76 4.35 -7.28 -16.40
N SER A 77 5.28 -6.59 -15.72
CA SER A 77 5.15 -5.20 -15.28
C SER A 77 5.68 -4.26 -16.36
N PHE A 78 5.02 -3.12 -16.56
CA PHE A 78 5.51 -2.10 -17.48
C PHE A 78 6.61 -1.25 -16.85
N SER A 79 7.71 -1.05 -17.57
CA SER A 79 8.66 0.01 -17.32
C SER A 79 8.08 1.39 -17.66
N SER A 80 8.64 2.48 -17.12
CA SER A 80 8.24 3.84 -17.51
C SER A 80 8.31 4.07 -19.02
N LYS A 81 9.30 3.48 -19.71
CA LYS A 81 9.45 3.61 -21.17
C LYS A 81 8.31 2.94 -21.94
N GLU A 82 7.86 1.77 -21.50
CA GLU A 82 6.70 1.09 -22.11
C GLU A 82 5.40 1.84 -21.81
N ILE A 83 5.29 2.48 -20.65
CA ILE A 83 4.14 3.34 -20.34
C ILE A 83 4.12 4.55 -21.30
N VAL A 84 5.28 5.15 -21.64
CA VAL A 84 5.34 6.24 -22.64
C VAL A 84 4.76 5.78 -23.98
N THR A 85 5.14 4.60 -24.47
CA THR A 85 4.65 4.11 -25.77
C THR A 85 3.13 3.89 -25.77
N MET A 86 2.57 3.43 -24.65
CA MET A 86 1.10 3.31 -24.51
C MET A 86 0.42 4.68 -24.47
N LEU A 87 1.04 5.68 -23.83
CA LEU A 87 0.54 7.06 -23.82
C LEU A 87 0.63 7.70 -25.20
N ASP A 88 1.64 7.38 -26.01
CA ASP A 88 1.75 7.82 -27.41
C ASP A 88 0.55 7.37 -28.23
N GLU A 89 0.20 6.08 -28.17
CA GLU A 89 -0.96 5.52 -28.87
C GLU A 89 -2.28 6.18 -28.42
N TYR A 90 -2.44 6.43 -27.11
CA TYR A 90 -3.61 7.12 -26.57
C TYR A 90 -3.70 8.58 -27.04
N VAL A 91 -2.57 9.30 -27.06
CA VAL A 91 -2.50 10.69 -27.56
C VAL A 91 -2.85 10.75 -29.04
N GLU A 92 -2.33 9.82 -29.86
CA GLU A 92 -2.65 9.75 -31.29
C GLU A 92 -4.13 9.43 -31.52
N ASN A 93 -4.71 8.51 -30.74
CA ASN A 93 -6.10 8.11 -30.88
C ASN A 93 -7.09 9.21 -30.43
N LYS A 94 -6.82 9.87 -29.30
CA LYS A 94 -7.77 10.78 -28.64
C LYS A 94 -7.50 12.26 -28.92
N GLY A 95 -6.29 12.62 -29.34
CA GLY A 95 -5.86 14.00 -29.52
C GLY A 95 -5.58 14.75 -28.21
N VAL A 96 -5.37 14.03 -27.11
CA VAL A 96 -5.12 14.60 -25.78
C VAL A 96 -3.72 15.18 -25.69
N LYS A 97 -3.56 16.33 -25.03
CA LYS A 97 -2.24 16.91 -24.72
C LYS A 97 -1.84 16.57 -23.29
N LEU A 98 -0.70 15.93 -23.12
CA LEU A 98 -0.16 15.57 -21.80
C LEU A 98 1.37 15.50 -21.81
N ASP A 99 1.98 15.69 -20.64
CA ASP A 99 3.42 15.54 -20.38
C ASP A 99 3.75 14.05 -20.17
N LYS A 100 4.14 13.35 -21.23
CA LYS A 100 4.21 11.87 -21.25
C LYS A 100 5.30 11.36 -20.32
N GLU A 101 6.41 12.06 -20.24
CA GLU A 101 7.52 11.79 -19.34
C GLU A 101 7.04 11.87 -17.90
N TYR A 102 6.41 12.98 -17.50
CA TYR A 102 5.85 13.14 -16.16
C TYR A 102 4.84 12.04 -15.83
N PHE A 103 3.87 11.79 -16.71
CA PHE A 103 2.81 10.81 -16.44
C PHE A 103 3.35 9.39 -16.39
N SER A 104 4.28 9.00 -17.26
CA SER A 104 4.89 7.67 -17.26
C SER A 104 5.69 7.39 -16.00
N GLU A 105 6.49 8.36 -15.53
CA GLU A 105 7.23 8.25 -14.27
C GLU A 105 6.30 8.16 -13.07
N ARG A 106 5.24 8.99 -13.05
CA ARG A 106 4.28 9.01 -11.93
C ARG A 106 3.39 7.76 -11.90
N LEU A 107 2.96 7.27 -13.05
CA LEU A 107 2.24 5.99 -13.17
C LEU A 107 3.13 4.85 -12.65
N TYR A 108 4.37 4.75 -13.11
CA TYR A 108 5.31 3.74 -12.62
C TYR A 108 5.55 3.90 -11.11
N TYR A 109 5.75 5.12 -10.62
CA TYR A 109 5.97 5.41 -9.20
C TYR A 109 4.84 4.84 -8.31
N TYR A 110 3.58 5.05 -8.68
CA TYR A 110 2.45 4.55 -7.89
C TYR A 110 2.18 3.06 -8.07
N THR A 111 2.36 2.55 -9.28
CA THR A 111 1.88 1.22 -9.68
C THR A 111 2.98 0.17 -9.75
N SER A 112 4.25 0.57 -9.69
CA SER A 112 5.41 -0.28 -10.03
C SER A 112 5.25 -1.02 -11.36
N GLY A 113 4.54 -0.40 -12.33
CA GLY A 113 4.29 -0.99 -13.63
C GLY A 113 3.13 -1.99 -13.69
N TYR A 114 2.38 -2.18 -12.59
CA TYR A 114 1.30 -3.16 -12.56
C TYR A 114 0.22 -2.86 -13.61
N PRO A 115 0.04 -3.71 -14.65
CA PRO A 115 -0.70 -3.34 -15.86
C PRO A 115 -2.12 -2.83 -15.63
N PHE A 116 -2.88 -3.52 -14.77
CA PHE A 116 -4.24 -3.09 -14.44
C PHE A 116 -4.28 -1.72 -13.77
N LEU A 117 -3.34 -1.43 -12.84
CA LEU A 117 -3.32 -0.16 -12.12
C LEU A 117 -2.89 1.00 -13.03
N VAL A 118 -1.92 0.78 -13.91
CA VAL A 118 -1.51 1.77 -14.93
C VAL A 118 -2.71 2.16 -15.78
N SER A 119 -3.34 1.18 -16.42
CA SER A 119 -4.50 1.41 -17.28
C SER A 119 -5.69 2.01 -16.52
N LYS A 120 -5.90 1.58 -15.28
CA LYS A 120 -7.01 2.07 -14.45
C LYS A 120 -6.83 3.53 -14.02
N LEU A 121 -5.61 3.95 -13.67
CA LEU A 121 -5.32 5.36 -13.38
C LEU A 121 -5.55 6.23 -14.63
N CYS A 122 -5.03 5.82 -15.78
CA CYS A 122 -5.27 6.53 -17.05
C CYS A 122 -6.77 6.65 -17.36
N LYS A 123 -7.52 5.55 -17.19
CA LYS A 123 -8.97 5.51 -17.38
C LYS A 123 -9.72 6.46 -16.43
N ILE A 124 -9.30 6.55 -15.16
CA ILE A 124 -9.89 7.49 -14.21
C ILE A 124 -9.63 8.94 -14.63
N ILE A 125 -8.42 9.25 -15.11
CA ILE A 125 -8.11 10.59 -15.62
C ILE A 125 -9.01 10.92 -16.81
N ASP A 126 -9.08 10.03 -17.80
CA ASP A 126 -9.86 10.22 -19.03
C ASP A 126 -11.37 10.38 -18.76
N GLU A 127 -11.95 9.48 -17.95
CA GLU A 127 -13.41 9.39 -17.81
C GLU A 127 -14.00 10.22 -16.66
N LYS A 128 -13.21 10.54 -15.62
CA LYS A 128 -13.75 11.14 -14.37
C LYS A 128 -13.18 12.50 -14.02
N ILE A 129 -11.98 12.84 -14.51
CA ILE A 129 -11.25 14.04 -14.07
C ILE A 129 -11.12 15.05 -15.21
N MET A 130 -10.66 14.59 -16.36
CA MET A 130 -10.52 15.43 -17.55
C MET A 130 -11.90 15.84 -18.06
N GLN A 131 -12.06 17.13 -18.37
CA GLN A 131 -13.25 17.64 -19.04
C GLN A 131 -13.17 17.29 -20.54
N GLU A 132 -14.26 16.74 -21.10
CA GLU A 132 -14.30 16.21 -22.47
C GLU A 132 -13.92 17.26 -23.53
N ASP A 133 -14.23 18.53 -23.30
CA ASP A 133 -13.98 19.65 -24.20
C ASP A 133 -12.53 20.16 -24.15
N ARG A 134 -11.79 19.84 -23.07
CA ARG A 134 -10.44 20.36 -22.86
C ARG A 134 -9.36 19.48 -23.48
N LEU A 135 -9.49 18.15 -23.38
CA LEU A 135 -8.49 17.17 -23.87
C LEU A 135 -7.05 17.48 -23.43
N VAL A 136 -6.87 17.90 -22.16
CA VAL A 136 -5.55 18.16 -21.56
C VAL A 136 -5.46 17.45 -20.22
N TRP A 137 -4.34 16.80 -19.95
CA TRP A 137 -4.03 16.31 -18.60
C TRP A 137 -3.13 17.29 -17.86
N ASP A 138 -3.66 17.88 -16.79
CA ASP A 138 -2.86 18.68 -15.86
C ASP A 138 -2.17 17.75 -14.84
N LYS A 139 -1.01 18.18 -14.32
CA LYS A 139 -0.19 17.35 -13.41
C LYS A 139 -0.93 16.94 -12.13
N ASP A 140 -1.84 17.77 -11.64
CA ASP A 140 -2.68 17.48 -10.46
C ASP A 140 -3.71 16.35 -10.71
N TYR A 141 -4.01 16.02 -11.96
CA TYR A 141 -4.94 14.94 -12.30
C TYR A 141 -4.43 13.58 -11.84
N MET A 142 -3.11 13.39 -11.76
CA MET A 142 -2.53 12.16 -11.21
C MET A 142 -2.93 11.95 -9.75
N ASP A 143 -2.79 12.99 -8.91
CA ASP A 143 -3.14 12.89 -7.49
C ASP A 143 -4.66 12.71 -7.29
N LEU A 144 -5.46 13.37 -8.12
CA LEU A 144 -6.91 13.15 -8.16
C LEU A 144 -7.25 11.70 -8.56
N ALA A 145 -6.56 11.13 -9.55
CA ALA A 145 -6.80 9.75 -9.97
C ALA A 145 -6.42 8.73 -8.92
N VAL A 146 -5.30 8.95 -8.21
CA VAL A 146 -4.89 8.13 -7.06
C VAL A 146 -5.91 8.24 -5.92
N LYS A 147 -6.43 9.45 -5.64
CA LYS A 147 -7.50 9.63 -4.65
C LYS A 147 -8.78 8.88 -5.02
N GLU A 148 -9.16 8.91 -6.30
CA GLU A 148 -10.35 8.22 -6.80
C GLU A 148 -10.18 6.70 -6.82
N ILE A 149 -9.04 6.17 -7.27
CA ILE A 149 -8.82 4.71 -7.27
C ILE A 149 -8.82 4.15 -5.84
N LEU A 150 -8.29 4.90 -4.86
CA LEU A 150 -8.27 4.44 -3.47
C LEU A 150 -9.66 4.44 -2.80
N ARG A 151 -10.66 5.09 -3.40
CA ARG A 151 -12.06 5.14 -2.90
C ARG A 151 -12.96 4.10 -3.54
N GLU A 152 -12.67 3.68 -4.77
CA GLU A 152 -13.51 2.69 -5.45
C GLU A 152 -13.38 1.29 -4.84
N SER A 153 -14.40 0.47 -5.07
CA SER A 153 -14.32 -0.99 -4.91
C SER A 153 -14.02 -1.58 -6.28
N ASN A 154 -13.09 -2.52 -6.35
CA ASN A 154 -12.85 -3.31 -7.55
C ASN A 154 -12.37 -4.72 -7.15
N THR A 155 -12.54 -5.67 -8.05
CA THR A 155 -12.24 -7.09 -7.81
C THR A 155 -10.76 -7.34 -7.49
N ASN A 156 -9.85 -6.51 -8.02
CA ASN A 156 -8.43 -6.60 -7.72
C ASN A 156 -8.15 -6.26 -6.24
N PHE A 157 -8.67 -5.15 -5.74
CA PHE A 157 -8.53 -4.78 -4.33
C PHE A 157 -9.26 -5.75 -3.39
N ASP A 158 -10.44 -6.23 -3.78
CA ASP A 158 -11.18 -7.22 -3.00
C ASP A 158 -10.36 -8.51 -2.85
N SER A 159 -9.67 -8.94 -3.92
CA SER A 159 -8.76 -10.09 -3.89
C SER A 159 -7.58 -9.88 -2.94
N VAL A 160 -6.91 -8.72 -3.02
CA VAL A 160 -5.78 -8.36 -2.14
C VAL A 160 -6.21 -8.43 -0.67
N ILE A 161 -7.30 -7.76 -0.30
CA ILE A 161 -7.77 -7.73 1.10
C ILE A 161 -8.22 -9.11 1.55
N LYS A 162 -8.99 -9.83 0.72
CA LYS A 162 -9.45 -11.19 1.03
C LYS A 162 -8.28 -12.16 1.27
N ASN A 163 -7.24 -12.09 0.44
CA ASN A 163 -6.07 -12.95 0.57
C ASN A 163 -5.29 -12.67 1.86
N ILE A 164 -5.19 -11.40 2.27
CA ILE A 164 -4.58 -11.01 3.54
C ILE A 164 -5.42 -11.52 4.73
N GLU A 165 -6.74 -11.33 4.71
CA GLU A 165 -7.62 -11.74 5.81
C GLU A 165 -7.72 -13.25 5.98
N ASN A 166 -7.66 -14.01 4.88
CA ASN A 166 -7.76 -15.47 4.92
C ASN A 166 -6.48 -16.17 5.41
N ASN A 167 -5.39 -15.45 5.66
CA ASN A 167 -4.14 -16.02 6.13
C ASN A 167 -3.54 -15.16 7.27
N SER A 168 -3.65 -15.65 8.51
CA SER A 168 -3.21 -14.93 9.72
C SER A 168 -1.71 -14.61 9.73
N GLU A 169 -0.86 -15.50 9.20
CA GLU A 169 0.59 -15.27 9.15
C GLU A 169 0.96 -14.25 8.07
N LEU A 170 0.27 -14.28 6.92
CA LEU A 170 0.40 -13.24 5.89
C LEU A 170 -0.05 -11.88 6.43
N LYS A 171 -1.18 -11.83 7.14
CA LYS A 171 -1.68 -10.60 7.79
C LYS A 171 -0.67 -10.01 8.77
N LYS A 172 -0.03 -10.85 9.60
CA LYS A 172 1.05 -10.42 10.50
C LYS A 172 2.26 -9.87 9.74
N LEU A 173 2.68 -10.54 8.65
CA LEU A 173 3.82 -10.08 7.85
C LEU A 173 3.52 -8.76 7.12
N VAL A 174 2.32 -8.61 6.54
CA VAL A 174 1.87 -7.35 5.94
C VAL A 174 1.89 -6.22 6.96
N LYS A 175 1.37 -6.47 8.17
CA LYS A 175 1.38 -5.51 9.27
C LYS A 175 2.80 -5.05 9.59
N LYS A 176 3.73 -5.99 9.75
CA LYS A 176 5.15 -5.75 10.03
C LYS A 176 5.82 -4.87 8.96
N ILE A 177 5.57 -5.15 7.68
CA ILE A 177 6.18 -4.41 6.57
C ILE A 177 5.59 -3.00 6.43
N ILE A 178 4.26 -2.85 6.55
CA ILE A 178 3.58 -1.58 6.29
C ILE A 178 3.64 -0.64 7.51
N LEU A 179 3.41 -1.16 8.72
CA LEU A 179 3.25 -0.33 9.93
C LEU A 179 4.54 -0.14 10.72
N ASP A 180 5.34 -1.20 10.84
CA ASP A 180 6.56 -1.19 11.66
C ASP A 180 7.77 -0.73 10.85
N ASN A 181 7.61 -0.63 9.52
CA ASN A 181 8.67 -0.31 8.57
C ASN A 181 9.82 -1.33 8.61
N ASP A 182 9.52 -2.56 9.00
CA ASP A 182 10.53 -3.58 9.18
C ASP A 182 11.06 -4.08 7.83
N GLU A 183 12.38 -4.11 7.72
CA GLU A 183 13.06 -4.71 6.59
C GLU A 183 13.12 -6.23 6.72
N VAL A 184 12.26 -6.91 5.96
CA VAL A 184 12.25 -8.37 5.91
C VAL A 184 13.10 -8.85 4.73
N THR A 185 14.09 -9.70 5.00
CA THR A 185 14.89 -10.35 3.95
C THR A 185 14.00 -11.29 3.13
N TYR A 186 14.12 -11.21 1.81
CA TYR A 186 13.44 -12.12 0.90
C TYR A 186 14.10 -13.51 0.93
N ILE A 187 13.30 -14.54 1.20
CA ILE A 187 13.68 -15.95 1.12
C ILE A 187 12.57 -16.66 0.35
N ALA A 188 12.87 -17.18 -0.85
CA ALA A 188 11.87 -17.82 -1.72
C ALA A 188 11.18 -19.03 -1.07
N ASP A 189 11.90 -19.76 -0.23
CA ASP A 189 11.40 -20.95 0.47
C ASP A 189 10.50 -20.63 1.68
N ASN A 190 10.43 -19.36 2.09
CA ASN A 190 9.53 -18.98 3.17
C ASN A 190 8.08 -19.00 2.66
N PRO A 191 7.21 -19.88 3.19
CA PRO A 191 5.87 -20.09 2.66
C PRO A 191 4.98 -18.84 2.77
N VAL A 192 5.18 -18.00 3.79
CA VAL A 192 4.42 -16.76 4.01
C VAL A 192 4.84 -15.67 3.02
N ILE A 193 6.14 -15.55 2.74
CA ILE A 193 6.65 -14.64 1.71
C ILE A 193 6.16 -15.09 0.34
N ASN A 194 6.34 -16.37 0.02
CA ASN A 194 5.99 -16.94 -1.27
C ASN A 194 4.50 -16.76 -1.59
N ILE A 195 3.59 -17.07 -0.65
CA ILE A 195 2.15 -16.87 -0.88
C ILE A 195 1.80 -15.39 -1.10
N GLY A 196 2.50 -14.46 -0.43
CA GLY A 196 2.32 -13.03 -0.65
C GLY A 196 2.82 -12.54 -2.01
N ILE A 197 3.88 -13.16 -2.56
CA ILE A 197 4.35 -12.93 -3.94
C ILE A 197 3.32 -13.47 -4.94
N ILE A 198 2.85 -14.70 -4.75
CA ILE A 198 1.85 -15.35 -5.62
C ILE A 198 0.57 -14.51 -5.72
N TYR A 199 0.09 -13.97 -4.60
CA TYR A 199 -1.09 -13.10 -4.58
C TYR A 199 -0.82 -11.67 -5.06
N GLY A 200 0.41 -11.37 -5.52
CA GLY A 200 0.79 -10.04 -6.00
C GLY A 200 0.82 -8.96 -4.92
N ILE A 201 0.81 -9.35 -3.63
CA ILE A 201 0.85 -8.41 -2.50
C ILE A 201 2.28 -7.91 -2.29
N PHE A 202 3.26 -8.80 -2.46
CA PHE A 202 4.68 -8.48 -2.30
C PHE A 202 5.44 -8.50 -3.62
N LYS A 203 6.65 -7.95 -3.59
CA LYS A 203 7.71 -8.14 -4.57
C LYS A 203 9.06 -8.31 -3.87
N ASN A 204 10.00 -8.95 -4.55
CA ASN A 204 11.41 -8.92 -4.15
C ASN A 204 12.04 -7.65 -4.72
N GLU A 205 12.54 -6.78 -3.86
CA GLU A 205 13.29 -5.58 -4.24
C GLU A 205 14.61 -5.61 -3.47
N ASN A 206 15.73 -5.79 -4.16
CA ASN A 206 17.07 -5.85 -3.57
C ASN A 206 17.21 -6.86 -2.40
N ASN A 207 16.66 -8.07 -2.56
CA ASN A 207 16.62 -9.12 -1.53
C ASN A 207 15.80 -8.75 -0.28
N LYS A 208 14.87 -7.81 -0.41
CA LYS A 208 13.93 -7.42 0.64
C LYS A 208 12.50 -7.63 0.16
N VAL A 209 11.62 -8.01 1.08
CA VAL A 209 10.19 -8.09 0.84
C VAL A 209 9.61 -6.67 0.91
N LYS A 210 9.03 -6.22 -0.20
CA LYS A 210 8.30 -4.94 -0.27
C LYS A 210 6.87 -5.20 -0.71
N VAL A 211 5.95 -4.30 -0.34
CA VAL A 211 4.61 -4.29 -0.95
C VAL A 211 4.79 -4.00 -2.45
N ASN A 212 4.04 -4.72 -3.29
CA ASN A 212 4.23 -4.73 -4.73
C ASN A 212 4.20 -3.31 -5.34
N ASN A 213 3.26 -2.47 -4.89
CA ASN A 213 3.12 -1.10 -5.34
C ASN A 213 2.49 -0.21 -4.25
N ARG A 214 2.56 1.11 -4.45
CA ARG A 214 2.13 2.11 -3.47
C ARG A 214 0.62 2.21 -3.33
N ILE A 215 -0.12 1.93 -4.40
CA ILE A 215 -1.58 1.87 -4.35
C ILE A 215 -2.01 0.76 -3.39
N TYR A 216 -1.39 -0.42 -3.46
CA TYR A 216 -1.64 -1.51 -2.51
C TYR A 216 -1.22 -1.15 -1.09
N GLU A 217 -0.03 -0.56 -0.90
CA GLU A 217 0.42 -0.13 0.43
C GLU A 217 -0.61 0.81 1.07
N GLN A 218 -1.03 1.85 0.35
CA GLN A 218 -2.01 2.81 0.84
C GLN A 218 -3.41 2.20 1.02
N ARG A 219 -3.84 1.31 0.12
CA ARG A 219 -5.14 0.63 0.21
C ARG A 219 -5.21 -0.26 1.44
N ILE A 220 -4.18 -1.06 1.69
CA ILE A 220 -4.08 -1.93 2.86
C ILE A 220 -4.04 -1.09 4.14
N TYR A 221 -3.29 0.00 4.11
CA TYR A 221 -3.19 0.93 5.22
C TYR A 221 -4.53 1.58 5.58
N ASN A 222 -5.25 2.10 4.58
CA ASN A 222 -6.61 2.65 4.75
C ASN A 222 -7.57 1.59 5.32
N TYR A 223 -7.51 0.36 4.80
CA TYR A 223 -8.33 -0.74 5.27
C TYR A 223 -8.04 -1.08 6.75
N MET A 224 -6.77 -1.25 7.14
CA MET A 224 -6.40 -1.51 8.53
C MET A 224 -6.81 -0.37 9.47
N SER A 225 -6.66 0.89 9.03
CA SER A 225 -7.13 2.06 9.78
C SER A 225 -8.65 2.02 9.98
N SER A 226 -9.41 1.62 8.96
CA SER A 226 -10.88 1.54 9.06
C SER A 226 -11.37 0.46 10.04
N LEU A 227 -10.62 -0.65 10.17
CA LEU A 227 -10.91 -1.67 11.20
C LEU A 227 -10.76 -1.11 12.62
N ILE A 228 -9.80 -0.20 12.83
CA ILE A 228 -9.65 0.49 14.12
C ILE A 228 -10.78 1.49 14.34
N GLU A 229 -11.11 2.27 13.31
CA GLU A 229 -12.20 3.26 13.39
C GLU A 229 -13.55 2.62 13.77
N THR A 230 -13.83 1.43 13.24
CA THR A 230 -15.07 0.69 13.55
C THR A 230 -15.05 -0.04 14.88
N SER A 231 -13.87 -0.32 15.46
CA SER A 231 -13.73 -1.05 16.73
C SER A 231 -13.58 -0.13 17.94
N VAL A 232 -13.21 1.14 17.74
CA VAL A 232 -13.01 2.14 18.80
C VAL A 232 -14.00 3.29 18.65
N ASN A 233 -14.59 3.78 19.74
CA ASN A 233 -15.52 4.91 19.70
C ASN A 233 -14.78 6.25 19.57
N ILE A 234 -14.24 6.52 18.38
CA ILE A 234 -13.49 7.74 18.06
C ILE A 234 -14.45 8.95 17.85
N GLY A 235 -15.73 8.69 17.54
CA GLY A 235 -16.72 9.68 17.12
C GLY A 235 -16.92 10.86 18.08
N TYR A 236 -16.69 10.67 19.39
CA TYR A 236 -16.78 11.77 20.37
C TYR A 236 -15.64 12.79 20.22
N TYR A 237 -14.47 12.35 19.73
CA TYR A 237 -13.25 13.14 19.71
C TYR A 237 -12.91 13.76 18.34
N ASN A 238 -13.57 13.36 17.25
CA ASN A 238 -13.16 13.71 15.88
C ASN A 238 -14.13 14.65 15.12
N GLN A 239 -14.87 15.52 15.83
CA GLN A 239 -15.76 16.51 15.22
C GLN A 239 -14.99 17.45 14.26
N LYS A 240 -15.14 17.24 12.95
CA LYS A 240 -14.37 17.92 11.89
C LYS A 240 -14.29 19.44 12.05
N SER A 241 -15.41 20.11 12.30
CA SER A 241 -15.46 21.58 12.44
C SER A 241 -14.59 22.13 13.56
N ALA A 242 -14.31 21.34 14.60
CA ALA A 242 -13.46 21.75 15.70
C ALA A 242 -11.96 21.83 15.33
N TYR A 243 -11.56 21.32 14.16
CA TYR A 243 -10.16 21.19 13.75
C TYR A 243 -9.82 21.98 12.48
N ILE A 244 -10.79 22.73 11.94
CA ILE A 244 -10.58 23.62 10.81
C ILE A 244 -10.45 25.05 11.34
N LYS A 245 -9.40 25.75 10.95
CA LYS A 245 -9.19 27.17 11.25
C LYS A 245 -10.11 28.04 10.39
N GLU A 246 -10.25 29.30 10.76
CA GLU A 246 -11.07 30.27 10.01
C GLU A 246 -10.62 30.43 8.54
N ASP A 247 -9.32 30.25 8.26
CA ASP A 247 -8.75 30.29 6.91
C ASP A 247 -8.98 29.00 6.08
N GLY A 248 -9.73 28.04 6.62
CA GLY A 248 -10.04 26.77 5.96
C GLY A 248 -8.90 25.74 6.00
N THR A 249 -7.85 25.98 6.78
CA THR A 249 -6.71 25.06 6.95
C THR A 249 -6.85 24.18 8.20
N LEU A 250 -6.07 23.11 8.31
CA LEU A 250 -6.11 22.23 9.50
C LEU A 250 -5.37 22.85 10.69
N ASP A 251 -5.96 22.70 11.87
CA ASP A 251 -5.30 22.93 13.15
C ASP A 251 -4.66 21.65 13.68
N ILE A 252 -3.50 21.30 13.11
CA ILE A 252 -2.75 20.08 13.51
C ILE A 252 -2.38 20.13 15.01
N ARG A 253 -1.99 21.29 15.53
CA ARG A 253 -1.65 21.46 16.96
C ARG A 253 -2.80 21.02 17.85
N ARG A 254 -4.03 21.46 17.54
CA ARG A 254 -5.24 21.06 18.27
C ARG A 254 -5.58 19.58 18.07
N ILE A 255 -5.39 19.03 16.87
CA ILE A 255 -5.57 17.60 16.57
C ILE A 255 -4.66 16.77 17.48
N LEU A 256 -3.37 17.08 17.56
CA LEU A 256 -2.40 16.32 18.36
C LEU A 256 -2.73 16.39 19.86
N VAL A 257 -3.08 17.56 20.38
CA VAL A 257 -3.50 17.72 21.80
C VAL A 257 -4.75 16.90 22.10
N LYS A 258 -5.73 16.89 21.18
CA LYS A 258 -6.96 16.11 21.35
C LYS A 258 -6.72 14.62 21.22
N PHE A 259 -5.84 14.20 20.31
CA PHE A 259 -5.42 12.82 20.19
C PHE A 259 -4.71 12.33 21.48
N SER A 260 -3.81 13.13 22.06
CA SER A 260 -3.17 12.80 23.34
C SER A 260 -4.18 12.62 24.49
N LYS A 261 -5.22 13.47 24.54
CA LYS A 261 -6.32 13.31 25.53
C LYS A 261 -7.11 12.03 25.30
N PHE A 262 -7.38 11.70 24.05
CA PHE A 262 -8.02 10.44 23.66
C PHE A 262 -7.17 9.23 24.07
N MET A 263 -5.86 9.24 23.77
CA MET A 263 -4.94 8.17 24.18
C MET A 263 -4.94 7.96 25.70
N LYS A 264 -4.91 9.05 26.48
CA LYS A 264 -4.99 8.98 27.95
C LYS A 264 -6.29 8.33 28.44
N HIS A 265 -7.42 8.64 27.80
CA HIS A 265 -8.71 8.02 28.11
C HIS A 265 -8.66 6.51 27.85
N GLU A 266 -8.22 6.12 26.66
CA GLU A 266 -8.15 4.71 26.25
C GLU A 266 -7.17 3.88 27.11
N TYR A 267 -6.04 4.47 27.52
CA TYR A 267 -5.09 3.84 28.43
C TYR A 267 -5.71 3.53 29.80
N SER A 268 -6.59 4.41 30.30
CA SER A 268 -7.26 4.22 31.59
C SER A 268 -8.27 3.07 31.60
N GLU A 269 -8.82 2.71 30.43
CA GLU A 269 -9.76 1.59 30.25
C GLU A 269 -9.07 0.22 30.06
N LYS A 270 -7.76 0.11 30.29
CA LYS A 270 -6.95 -1.13 30.20
C LYS A 270 -6.92 -1.79 28.81
N ARG A 271 -6.97 -1.00 27.72
CA ARG A 271 -6.60 -1.46 26.36
C ARG A 271 -5.09 -1.41 26.09
N GLU A 272 -4.25 -1.71 27.09
CA GLU A 272 -2.78 -1.49 27.03
C GLU A 272 -2.12 -2.21 25.83
N ALA A 273 -2.44 -3.48 25.57
CA ALA A 273 -1.86 -4.25 24.47
C ALA A 273 -2.28 -3.77 23.06
N PHE A 274 -3.44 -3.10 22.95
CA PHE A 274 -3.97 -2.58 21.69
C PHE A 274 -3.32 -1.23 21.32
N LEU A 275 -3.07 -0.38 22.33
CA LEU A 275 -2.49 0.95 22.15
C LEU A 275 -0.98 0.90 21.85
N GLU A 276 -0.26 -0.06 22.42
CA GLU A 276 1.18 -0.23 22.19
C GLU A 276 1.51 -0.81 20.81
N ALA A 277 0.60 -1.58 20.21
CA ALA A 277 0.83 -2.28 18.94
C ALA A 277 0.53 -1.43 17.70
N ASP A 278 -0.33 -0.40 17.80
CA ASP A 278 -0.93 0.25 16.63
C ASP A 278 -1.15 1.77 16.73
N GLY A 279 -0.33 2.49 17.52
CA GLY A 279 -0.47 3.95 17.69
C GLY A 279 -0.57 4.76 16.38
N ARG A 280 0.13 4.31 15.32
CA ARG A 280 0.03 4.91 13.97
C ARG A 280 -1.35 4.75 13.35
N LEU A 281 -1.87 3.53 13.30
CA LEU A 281 -3.20 3.26 12.75
C LEU A 281 -4.28 3.95 13.58
N LEU A 282 -4.10 4.03 14.91
CA LEU A 282 -5.04 4.70 15.78
C LEU A 282 -5.07 6.22 15.54
N PHE A 283 -3.90 6.84 15.35
CA PHE A 283 -3.84 8.26 14.96
C PHE A 283 -4.49 8.51 13.60
N LEU A 284 -4.36 7.58 12.66
CA LEU A 284 -5.01 7.69 11.37
C LEU A 284 -6.51 7.49 11.41
N ALA A 285 -6.97 6.50 12.18
CA ALA A 285 -8.39 6.32 12.45
C ALA A 285 -8.97 7.57 13.12
N PHE A 286 -8.18 8.26 13.95
CA PHE A 286 -8.56 9.53 14.56
C PHE A 286 -8.67 10.68 13.55
N ILE A 287 -7.69 10.82 12.65
CA ILE A 287 -7.62 11.95 11.72
C ILE A 287 -8.48 11.76 10.46
N SER A 288 -8.75 10.51 10.06
CA SER A 288 -9.45 10.18 8.82
C SER A 288 -10.80 10.90 8.70
N PRO A 289 -11.68 10.89 9.72
CA PRO A 289 -12.96 11.61 9.66
C PRO A 289 -12.82 13.14 9.61
N ILE A 290 -11.73 13.69 10.15
CA ILE A 290 -11.45 15.13 10.12
C ILE A 290 -11.09 15.58 8.71
N ILE A 291 -10.26 14.79 8.01
CA ILE A 291 -9.77 15.16 6.67
C ILE A 291 -10.67 14.65 5.55
N ASN A 292 -11.61 13.74 5.83
CA ASN A 292 -12.46 13.12 4.82
C ASN A 292 -13.18 14.16 3.94
N GLY A 293 -13.30 13.85 2.65
CA GLY A 293 -13.83 14.74 1.60
C GLY A 293 -12.81 15.75 1.07
N THR A 294 -12.18 16.52 1.95
CA THR A 294 -11.39 17.72 1.60
C THR A 294 -9.89 17.47 1.51
N GLY A 295 -9.39 16.51 2.28
CA GLY A 295 -7.97 16.17 2.37
C GLY A 295 -7.71 14.68 2.15
N PHE A 296 -6.43 14.31 2.24
CA PHE A 296 -5.97 12.93 2.19
C PHE A 296 -4.72 12.76 3.05
N ALA A 297 -4.63 11.65 3.79
CA ALA A 297 -3.45 11.26 4.52
C ALA A 297 -2.82 10.07 3.80
N PHE A 298 -1.53 10.14 3.51
CA PHE A 298 -0.80 9.04 2.91
C PHE A 298 0.58 8.89 3.51
N LYS A 299 1.10 7.67 3.40
CA LYS A 299 2.47 7.35 3.76
C LYS A 299 3.34 7.65 2.53
N GLU A 300 4.20 8.66 2.61
CA GLU A 300 5.04 9.07 1.48
C GLU A 300 6.47 8.51 1.60
N VAL A 301 7.03 8.11 0.46
CA VAL A 301 8.42 7.65 0.31
C VAL A 301 8.97 8.33 -0.95
N GLN A 302 9.89 9.28 -0.86
CA GLN A 302 10.60 9.74 -2.07
C GLN A 302 11.91 8.96 -2.24
N GLY A 303 12.27 8.69 -3.49
CA GLY A 303 13.36 7.82 -3.90
C GLY A 303 14.76 8.30 -3.54
N GLY A 304 15.67 7.34 -3.42
CA GLY A 304 17.13 7.53 -3.32
C GLY A 304 17.73 6.96 -2.05
N GLU A 305 17.07 7.16 -0.91
CA GLU A 305 17.38 6.54 0.37
C GLU A 305 16.05 6.24 1.06
N GLU A 306 15.93 5.13 1.79
CA GLU A 306 14.70 4.66 2.43
C GLU A 306 14.24 5.54 3.61
N LYS A 307 14.10 6.84 3.37
CA LYS A 307 13.60 7.82 4.33
C LYS A 307 12.10 7.97 4.07
N ARG A 308 11.31 7.18 4.82
CA ARG A 308 9.83 7.20 4.79
C ARG A 308 9.30 8.25 5.77
N PHE A 309 8.24 8.94 5.38
CA PHE A 309 7.38 9.67 6.31
C PHE A 309 6.43 8.71 7.00
N ASP A 310 6.13 8.97 8.27
CA ASP A 310 5.01 8.26 8.87
C ASP A 310 3.69 8.72 8.24
N ILE A 311 3.40 10.03 8.21
CA ILE A 311 2.13 10.55 7.67
C ILE A 311 2.30 11.92 7.01
N VAL A 312 1.93 12.04 5.74
CA VAL A 312 1.72 13.32 5.04
C VAL A 312 0.22 13.57 4.93
N VAL A 313 -0.23 14.70 5.45
CA VAL A 313 -1.63 15.14 5.35
C VAL A 313 -1.71 16.30 4.37
N THR A 314 -2.54 16.17 3.35
CA THR A 314 -2.94 17.28 2.50
C THR A 314 -4.36 17.68 2.84
N TYR A 315 -4.62 18.97 3.02
CA TYR A 315 -5.96 19.49 3.24
C TYR A 315 -6.09 20.88 2.63
N ASN A 316 -7.07 21.07 1.75
CA ASN A 316 -7.28 22.32 1.03
C ASN A 316 -5.98 22.86 0.37
N LYS A 317 -5.25 21.98 -0.32
CA LYS A 317 -3.95 22.26 -0.98
C LYS A 317 -2.80 22.66 -0.05
N LYS A 318 -2.97 22.63 1.27
CA LYS A 318 -1.85 22.72 2.23
C LYS A 318 -1.36 21.34 2.62
N MET A 319 -0.04 21.22 2.76
CA MET A 319 0.65 20.01 3.17
C MET A 319 1.12 20.12 4.62
N TYR A 320 1.00 19.03 5.37
CA TYR A 320 1.48 18.89 6.73
C TYR A 320 2.25 17.58 6.84
N ILE A 321 3.44 17.63 7.43
CA ILE A 321 4.30 16.47 7.63
C ILE A 321 4.27 16.10 9.12
N LEU A 322 3.90 14.85 9.40
CA LEU A 322 3.84 14.29 10.74
C LEU A 322 4.73 13.06 10.85
N GLU A 323 5.58 13.04 11.88
CA GLU A 323 6.39 11.89 12.24
C GLU A 323 5.87 11.28 13.56
N LEU A 324 5.78 9.94 13.62
CA LEU A 324 5.18 9.19 14.72
C LEU A 324 6.22 8.24 15.31
N LYS A 325 6.76 8.56 16.48
CA LYS A 325 7.83 7.75 17.11
C LYS A 325 7.38 7.15 18.43
N ARG A 326 7.79 5.92 18.69
CA ARG A 326 7.83 5.39 20.06
C ARG A 326 9.00 6.01 20.81
N TRP A 327 8.80 6.40 22.06
CA TRP A 327 9.88 6.92 22.88
C TRP A 327 10.87 5.82 23.24
N ASN A 328 12.10 5.92 22.72
CA ASN A 328 13.20 4.98 22.96
C ASN A 328 14.47 5.69 23.50
N GLY A 329 14.31 6.83 24.18
CA GLY A 329 15.39 7.62 24.77
C GLY A 329 15.84 8.83 23.94
N GLN A 330 16.66 9.68 24.56
CA GLN A 330 16.99 11.01 24.04
C GLN A 330 17.71 10.99 22.69
N GLN A 331 18.62 10.05 22.48
CA GLN A 331 19.36 9.93 21.22
C GLN A 331 18.43 9.57 20.04
N TYR A 332 17.48 8.67 20.27
CA TYR A 332 16.50 8.28 19.24
C TYR A 332 15.57 9.45 18.91
N HIS A 333 15.16 10.22 19.92
CA HIS A 333 14.36 11.42 19.76
C HIS A 333 15.09 12.50 18.95
N GLN A 334 16.35 12.81 19.26
CA GLN A 334 17.17 13.76 18.49
C GLN A 334 17.34 13.34 17.03
N LYS A 335 17.56 12.04 16.76
CA LYS A 335 17.59 11.51 15.40
C LYS A 335 16.27 11.74 14.67
N GLY A 336 15.14 11.50 15.34
CA GLY A 336 13.81 11.76 14.78
C GLY A 336 13.58 13.23 14.42
N LEU A 337 14.09 14.16 15.25
CA LEU A 337 14.01 15.60 14.97
C LEU A 337 14.83 16.02 13.74
N ILE A 338 16.05 15.51 13.62
CA ILE A 338 16.90 15.78 12.44
C ILE A 338 16.23 15.20 11.19
N GLN A 339 15.76 13.96 11.25
CA GLN A 339 15.05 13.30 10.16
C GLN A 339 13.84 14.11 9.70
N LEU A 340 12.98 14.56 10.63
CA LEU A 340 11.84 15.42 10.32
C LEU A 340 12.28 16.76 9.73
N GLY A 341 13.35 17.37 10.24
CA GLY A 341 13.91 18.60 9.70
C GLY A 341 14.39 18.46 8.24
N GLU A 342 15.14 17.40 7.93
CA GLU A 342 15.63 17.11 6.57
C GLU A 342 14.47 17.04 5.58
N TYR A 343 13.37 16.43 6.00
CA TYR A 343 12.20 16.36 5.18
C TYR A 343 11.46 17.69 5.00
N LEU A 344 11.30 18.48 6.06
CA LEU A 344 10.70 19.80 5.94
C LEU A 344 11.50 20.67 4.97
N GLU A 345 12.81 20.49 4.89
CA GLU A 345 13.64 21.17 3.89
C GLU A 345 13.30 20.72 2.46
N GLN A 346 13.14 19.42 2.23
CA GLN A 346 12.81 18.84 0.93
C GLN A 346 11.46 19.32 0.38
N TYR A 347 10.47 19.53 1.24
CA TYR A 347 9.14 20.02 0.85
C TYR A 347 8.97 21.53 1.00
N GLU A 348 10.07 22.25 1.28
CA GLU A 348 10.08 23.70 1.50
C GLU A 348 9.07 24.16 2.57
N LEU A 349 8.87 23.33 3.61
CA LEU A 349 8.02 23.61 4.75
C LEU A 349 8.84 24.14 5.91
N ASP A 350 8.28 25.10 6.66
CA ASP A 350 8.94 25.66 7.86
C ASP A 350 8.50 25.00 9.17
N GLU A 351 7.35 24.32 9.18
CA GLU A 351 6.76 23.69 10.36
C GLU A 351 6.41 22.22 10.09
N GLY A 352 6.78 21.34 11.03
CA GLY A 352 6.36 19.93 11.06
C GLY A 352 5.95 19.48 12.45
N TYR A 353 5.43 18.26 12.55
CA TYR A 353 4.83 17.77 13.78
C TYR A 353 5.40 16.41 14.19
N LEU A 354 5.77 16.26 15.45
CA LEU A 354 6.31 15.03 16.02
C LEU A 354 5.37 14.52 17.11
N LEU A 355 4.75 13.37 16.86
CA LEU A 355 3.90 12.68 17.82
C LEU A 355 4.69 11.55 18.48
N ILE A 356 4.83 11.61 19.80
CA ILE A 356 5.68 10.70 20.57
C ILE A 356 4.79 9.84 21.46
N PHE A 357 4.81 8.53 21.23
CA PHE A 357 4.17 7.55 22.08
C PHE A 357 5.10 7.19 23.24
N ASP A 358 4.80 7.68 24.45
CA ASP A 358 5.58 7.45 25.67
C ASP A 358 4.77 6.69 26.71
N PHE A 359 4.84 5.37 26.64
CA PHE A 359 4.08 4.46 27.49
C PHE A 359 4.66 4.29 28.91
N ARG A 360 5.70 5.05 29.26
CA ARG A 360 6.21 5.05 30.64
C ARG A 360 5.13 5.64 31.54
N LYS A 361 4.57 4.80 32.43
CA LYS A 361 3.58 5.21 33.44
C LYS A 361 4.12 6.41 34.22
N LEU A 362 3.38 7.52 34.14
CA LEU A 362 3.65 8.85 34.73
C LEU A 362 4.62 9.74 33.96
N ASN A 363 4.08 10.56 33.05
CA ASN A 363 4.68 11.85 32.71
C ASN A 363 3.64 12.97 32.84
N ASN A 364 4.01 14.03 33.58
CA ASN A 364 3.23 15.28 33.70
C ASN A 364 3.24 16.11 32.39
N GLU A 365 3.67 15.51 31.29
CA GLU A 365 3.83 16.13 29.97
C GLU A 365 2.83 15.65 28.92
N LEU A 366 1.96 14.68 29.28
CA LEU A 366 0.89 14.21 28.41
C LEU A 366 0.00 15.37 27.93
N GLY A 367 -0.11 15.51 26.61
CA GLY A 367 -0.94 16.53 25.96
C GLY A 367 -0.37 17.94 26.00
N LYS A 368 0.87 18.13 26.46
CA LYS A 368 1.58 19.42 26.36
C LYS A 368 2.26 19.53 25.00
N LEU A 369 2.03 20.66 24.33
CA LEU A 369 2.78 21.05 23.15
C LEU A 369 4.16 21.53 23.58
N LYS A 370 5.20 20.99 22.94
CA LYS A 370 6.56 21.54 22.99
C LYS A 370 6.94 22.03 21.60
N GLU A 371 7.83 23.01 21.56
CA GLU A 371 8.41 23.48 20.31
C GLU A 371 9.91 23.21 20.36
N ALA A 372 10.41 22.56 19.31
CA ALA A 372 11.82 22.34 19.07
C ALA A 372 12.19 23.04 17.76
N THR A 373 13.41 23.59 17.70
CA THR A 373 13.95 24.15 16.45
C THR A 373 15.14 23.31 16.02
N VAL A 374 15.12 22.85 14.78
CA VAL A 374 16.23 22.12 14.16
C VAL A 374 16.79 22.99 13.03
N THR A 375 18.11 23.03 12.91
CA THR A 375 18.78 23.74 11.81
C THR A 375 19.24 22.72 10.78
N ILE A 376 18.76 22.86 9.55
CA ILE A 376 19.13 22.01 8.40
C ILE A 376 19.74 22.92 7.35
N GLY A 377 21.03 22.72 7.08
CA GLY A 377 21.81 23.67 6.28
C GLY A 377 21.77 25.07 6.93
N ASN A 378 21.21 26.05 6.21
CA ASN A 378 21.07 27.43 6.67
C ASN A 378 19.66 27.82 7.11
N ARG A 379 18.70 26.89 7.08
CA ARG A 379 17.29 27.16 7.41
C ARG A 379 16.93 26.55 8.77
N LYS A 380 16.13 27.29 9.55
CA LYS A 380 15.58 26.83 10.81
C LYS A 380 14.19 26.25 10.56
N LYS A 381 13.95 25.04 11.05
CA LYS A 381 12.67 24.33 10.98
C LYS A 381 12.07 24.24 12.37
N ASN A 382 10.79 24.58 12.48
CA ASN A 382 10.03 24.50 13.71
C ASN A 382 9.33 23.14 13.77
N ILE A 383 9.51 22.43 14.87
CA ILE A 383 8.88 21.14 15.11
C ILE A 383 8.01 21.25 16.35
N VAL A 384 6.73 20.96 16.18
CA VAL A 384 5.77 20.92 17.27
C VAL A 384 5.65 19.47 17.77
N GLU A 385 5.95 19.26 19.03
CA GLU A 385 5.97 17.94 19.64
C GLU A 385 4.81 17.74 20.60
N VAL A 386 4.22 16.54 20.59
CA VAL A 386 3.21 16.14 21.58
C VAL A 386 3.49 14.72 22.07
N TYR A 387 3.48 14.55 23.38
CA TYR A 387 3.61 13.26 24.05
C TYR A 387 2.23 12.65 24.32
N CYS A 388 2.07 11.38 23.97
CA CYS A 388 0.85 10.58 24.12
C CYS A 388 1.09 9.33 24.96
#